data_AF-A0A7Z9G314-F1
#
_entry.id   AF-A0A7Z9G314-F1
#
_cell.length_a   1.000
_cell.length_b   1.000
_cell.length_c   1.000
_cell.angle_alpha   90.00
_cell.angle_beta   90.00
_cell.angle_gamma   90.00
#
_symmetry.space_group_name_H-M   'P 1'
#
loop_
_entity.id
_entity.type
_entity.pdbx_description
1 polymer ?
#
loop_
_entity_poly.entity_id
_entity_poly.type
_entity_poly.pdbx_seq_one_letter_code
_entity_poly.pdbx_strand_id
1 'polypeptide(L)'
;MLRGDLLQGWEEYEWRLKCDDINSENRNFPQPAWDGTHLNGKSILIWAGQGIGDDVMFAGILPTLSQMTERIIIECNLRLVPLF
;
A
#
# COMPACT_ATOMS: atom_id res chain seq x y z
N MET A 1 19.72 -3.27 -7.92
CA MET A 1 20.00 -2.11 -7.05
C MET A 1 21.50 -1.89 -7.00
N LEU A 2 22.05 -0.88 -7.70
CA LEU A 2 23.50 -0.60 -7.67
C LEU A 2 23.87 0.88 -7.55
N ARG A 3 22.89 1.81 -7.45
CA ARG A 3 23.16 3.26 -7.41
C ARG A 3 22.60 4.03 -6.21
N GLY A 4 21.87 3.38 -5.29
CA GLY A 4 21.35 4.04 -4.09
C GLY A 4 20.34 5.17 -4.37
N ASP A 5 19.91 5.33 -5.62
CA ASP A 5 18.93 6.34 -6.01
C ASP A 5 17.53 5.83 -5.70
N LEU A 6 17.06 6.16 -4.50
CA LEU A 6 15.77 5.71 -4.00
C LEU A 6 14.62 6.38 -4.76
N LEU A 7 14.73 7.67 -5.08
CA LEU A 7 13.66 8.43 -5.73
C LEU A 7 13.35 7.88 -7.13
N GLN A 8 14.38 7.68 -7.95
CA GLN A 8 14.21 7.07 -9.26
C GLN A 8 13.69 5.61 -9.14
N GLY A 9 14.19 4.87 -8.15
CA GLY A 9 13.72 3.52 -7.86
C GLY A 9 12.23 3.45 -7.47
N TRP A 10 11.69 4.48 -6.80
CA TRP A 10 10.26 4.58 -6.46
C TRP A 10 9.40 4.97 -7.67
N GLU A 11 9.82 5.90 -8.52
CA GLU A 11 9.11 6.21 -9.77
C GLU A 11 9.03 5.00 -10.70
N GLU A 12 10.13 4.26 -10.83
CA GLU A 12 10.18 3.03 -11.63
C GLU A 12 9.48 1.84 -10.93
N TYR A 13 9.25 1.91 -9.62
CA TYR A 13 8.51 0.89 -8.88
C TYR A 13 7.06 0.81 -9.36
N GLU A 14 6.43 1.95 -9.65
CA GLU A 14 5.06 2.01 -10.17
C GLU A 14 4.93 1.38 -11.56
N TRP A 15 6.02 1.31 -12.34
CA TRP A 15 5.99 0.63 -13.65
C TRP A 15 5.76 -0.87 -13.52
N ARG A 16 6.07 -1.48 -12.37
CA ARG A 16 5.77 -2.88 -12.11
C ARG A 16 4.27 -3.16 -12.08
N LEU A 17 3.45 -2.18 -11.68
CA LEU A 17 1.99 -2.28 -11.73
C LEU A 17 1.45 -2.32 -13.17
N LYS A 18 2.28 -1.96 -14.17
CA LYS A 18 1.94 -2.01 -15.60
C LYS A 18 2.41 -3.29 -16.28
N CYS A 19 3.15 -4.16 -15.60
CA CYS A 19 3.65 -5.42 -16.16
C CYS A 19 2.68 -6.56 -15.83
N ASP A 20 2.06 -7.15 -16.85
CA ASP A 20 1.11 -8.27 -16.74
C ASP A 20 1.70 -9.54 -16.09
N ASP A 21 3.03 -9.66 -16.03
CA ASP A 21 3.76 -10.82 -15.50
C ASP A 21 3.85 -10.85 -13.96
N ILE A 22 3.59 -9.71 -13.32
CA ILE A 22 3.45 -9.64 -11.88
C ILE A 22 1.96 -9.85 -11.64
N ASN A 23 1.58 -10.81 -10.79
CA ASN A 23 0.21 -11.01 -10.30
C ASN A 23 -0.39 -9.77 -9.56
N SER A 24 0.04 -8.55 -9.88
CA SER A 24 -0.84 -7.39 -9.87
C SER A 24 -1.89 -7.63 -10.95
N GLU A 25 -2.91 -8.43 -10.63
CA GLU A 25 -4.21 -8.25 -11.29
C GLU A 25 -4.42 -6.74 -11.38
N ASN A 26 -4.59 -6.20 -12.60
CA ASN A 26 -4.87 -4.80 -12.85
C ASN A 26 -6.16 -4.41 -12.12
N ARG A 27 -6.05 -4.17 -10.81
CA ARG A 27 -7.18 -3.94 -9.92
C ARG A 27 -7.57 -2.48 -10.09
N ASN A 28 -8.52 -2.30 -11.00
CA ASN A 28 -9.16 -1.03 -11.25
C ASN A 28 -10.11 -0.70 -10.10
N PHE A 29 -9.55 -0.16 -9.01
CA PHE A 29 -10.35 0.46 -7.97
C PHE A 29 -11.00 1.73 -8.55
N PRO A 30 -12.34 1.89 -8.48
CA PRO A 30 -12.98 3.13 -8.89
C PRO A 30 -12.65 4.30 -7.94
N GLN A 31 -12.12 4.00 -6.75
CA GLN A 31 -11.63 4.99 -5.81
C GLN A 31 -10.28 5.57 -6.27
N PRO A 32 -10.03 6.87 -6.04
CA PRO A 32 -8.75 7.47 -6.39
C PRO A 32 -7.63 6.93 -5.51
N ALA A 33 -6.41 6.88 -6.06
CA ALA A 33 -5.21 6.71 -5.26
C ALA A 33 -5.09 7.86 -4.24
N TRP A 34 -4.61 7.52 -3.05
CA TRP A 34 -4.44 8.52 -2.00
C TRP A 34 -3.17 9.34 -2.25
N ASP A 35 -3.29 10.66 -2.18
CA ASP A 35 -2.24 11.64 -2.45
C ASP A 35 -1.49 12.08 -1.18
N GLY A 36 -1.80 11.48 -0.02
CA GLY A 36 -1.22 11.85 1.27
C GLY A 36 -1.96 12.98 2.00
N THR A 37 -3.05 13.51 1.44
CA THR A 37 -3.85 14.55 2.10
C THR A 37 -4.72 13.97 3.23
N HIS A 38 -5.13 14.82 4.17
CA HIS A 38 -6.02 14.40 5.25
C HIS A 38 -7.36 13.89 4.69
N LEU A 39 -7.82 12.73 5.15
CA LEU A 39 -8.95 12.03 4.52
C LEU A 39 -10.31 12.62 4.92
N ASN A 40 -10.38 13.50 5.93
CA ASN A 40 -11.57 14.27 6.30
C ASN A 40 -12.85 13.42 6.42
N GLY A 41 -12.76 12.29 7.13
CA GLY A 41 -13.87 11.34 7.30
C GLY A 41 -14.01 10.30 6.18
N LYS A 42 -13.17 10.33 5.14
CA LYS A 42 -13.08 9.24 4.15
C LYS A 42 -12.28 8.07 4.71
N SER A 43 -12.58 6.85 4.25
CA SER A 43 -11.77 5.66 4.54
C SER A 43 -10.63 5.48 3.56
N ILE A 44 -9.59 4.76 3.97
CA ILE A 44 -8.49 4.32 3.11
C ILE A 44 -8.42 2.80 3.03
N LEU A 45 -8.11 2.29 1.84
CA LEU A 45 -7.75 0.89 1.62
C LEU A 45 -6.22 0.82 1.45
N ILE A 46 -5.58 0.05 2.33
CA ILE A 46 -4.18 -0.35 2.19
C ILE A 46 -4.18 -1.68 1.47
N TRP A 47 -3.68 -1.67 0.25
CA TRP A 47 -3.48 -2.84 -0.55
C TRP A 47 -2.00 -3.22 -0.48
N ALA A 48 -1.69 -4.28 0.28
CA ALA A 48 -0.31 -4.69 0.50
C ALA A 48 0.19 -5.60 -0.64
N GLY A 49 1.43 -5.37 -1.06
CA GLY A 49 2.05 -6.04 -2.21
C GLY A 49 2.75 -7.35 -1.85
N GLN A 50 2.57 -8.36 -2.71
CA GLN A 50 3.32 -9.60 -2.94
C GLN A 50 3.83 -10.50 -1.78
N GLY A 51 3.86 -10.11 -0.51
CA GLY A 51 4.32 -11.00 0.56
C GLY A 51 4.12 -10.51 2.01
N ILE A 52 4.04 -11.47 2.94
CA ILE A 52 3.82 -11.23 4.39
C ILE A 52 4.87 -10.31 5.03
N GLY A 53 6.10 -10.32 4.51
CA GLY A 53 7.17 -9.45 5.02
C GLY A 53 6.87 -7.98 4.81
N ASP A 54 6.21 -7.64 3.70
CA ASP A 54 5.87 -6.26 3.36
C ASP A 54 4.71 -5.76 4.24
N ASP A 55 3.68 -6.59 4.44
CA ASP A 55 2.56 -6.29 5.35
C ASP A 55 3.07 -5.87 6.75
N VAL A 56 4.04 -6.62 7.30
CA VAL A 56 4.62 -6.33 8.62
C VAL A 56 5.54 -5.12 8.58
N MET A 57 6.39 -4.99 7.56
CA MET A 57 7.32 -3.86 7.41
C MET A 57 6.58 -2.53 7.34
N PHE A 58 5.45 -2.50 6.63
CA PHE A 58 4.67 -1.30 6.43
C PHE A 58 3.57 -1.08 7.48
N ALA A 59 3.27 -2.06 8.35
CA ALA A 59 2.32 -1.90 9.47
C ALA A 59 2.66 -0.71 10.40
N GLY A 60 3.93 -0.29 10.45
CA GLY A 60 4.35 0.88 11.23
C GLY A 60 3.70 2.20 10.80
N ILE A 61 3.10 2.29 9.61
CA ILE A 61 2.40 3.50 9.15
C ILE A 61 0.99 3.64 9.74
N LEU A 62 0.41 2.57 10.28
CA LEU A 62 -0.98 2.55 10.75
C LEU A 62 -1.29 3.57 11.86
N PRO A 63 -0.44 3.79 12.88
CA PRO A 63 -0.70 4.82 13.90
C PRO A 63 -0.69 6.25 13.33
N THR A 64 0.05 6.49 12.25
CA THR A 64 0.02 7.79 11.56
C THR A 64 -1.27 7.91 10.75
N LEU A 65 -1.67 6.87 10.04
CA LEU A 65 -2.92 6.86 9.27
C LEU A 65 -4.16 6.99 10.15
N SER A 66 -4.16 6.42 11.36
CA SER A 66 -5.29 6.53 12.29
C SER A 66 -5.52 7.96 12.80
N GLN A 67 -4.52 8.84 12.65
CA GLN A 67 -4.69 10.27 12.92
C GLN A 67 -5.31 11.03 11.75
N MET A 68 -5.32 10.43 10.55
CA MET A 68 -5.79 11.05 9.30
C MET A 68 -7.18 10.57 8.86
N THR A 69 -7.61 9.40 9.36
CA THR A 69 -8.92 8.80 9.10
C THR A 69 -9.41 7.96 10.27
N GLU A 70 -10.73 7.89 10.41
CA GLU A 70 -11.41 7.02 11.37
C GLU A 70 -11.51 5.56 10.89
N ARG A 71 -11.27 5.29 9.59
CA ARG A 71 -11.47 3.96 9.02
C ARG A 71 -10.36 3.57 8.05
N ILE A 72 -9.59 2.57 8.48
CA ILE A 72 -8.55 1.92 7.69
C ILE A 72 -9.03 0.50 7.34
N ILE A 73 -8.92 0.13 6.06
CA ILE A 73 -9.19 -1.21 5.56
C ILE A 73 -7.85 -1.75 5.05
N ILE A 74 -7.45 -2.94 5.47
CA ILE A 74 -6.17 -3.54 5.08
C ILE A 74 -6.46 -4.87 4.39
N GLU A 75 -5.98 -5.01 3.16
CA GLU A 75 -5.84 -6.32 2.52
C GLU A 75 -4.51 -6.91 2.98
N CYS A 76 -4.56 -8.03 3.71
CA CYS A 76 -3.38 -8.72 4.21
C CYS A 76 -3.54 -10.25 4.09
N ASN A 77 -2.44 -10.97 4.26
CA ASN A 77 -2.51 -12.43 4.32
C ASN A 77 -3.37 -12.89 5.51
N LEU A 78 -4.17 -13.95 5.34
CA LEU A 78 -5.02 -14.52 6.40
C LEU A 78 -4.27 -14.79 7.73
N ARG A 79 -2.98 -15.14 7.65
CA ARG A 79 -2.14 -15.38 8.83
C ARG A 79 -1.88 -14.12 9.67
N LEU A 80 -2.04 -12.93 9.09
CA LEU A 80 -1.82 -11.65 9.74
C LEU A 80 -3.11 -10.99 10.25
N VAL A 81 -4.29 -11.50 9.88
CA VAL A 81 -5.57 -11.02 10.41
C VAL A 81 -5.60 -10.89 11.95
N PRO A 82 -5.04 -11.80 12.77
CA PRO A 82 -5.03 -11.60 14.22
C PRO A 82 -4.02 -10.56 14.74
N LEU A 83 -3.15 -10.02 13.87
CA LEU A 83 -2.12 -9.03 14.23
C LEU A 83 -2.51 -7.59 13.87
N PHE A 84 -3.57 -7.41 13.08
CA PHE A 84 -4.14 -6.11 12.71
C PHE A 84 -5.49 -5.91 13.41
#